data_AF-A0A7C3GLU5-F1
#
_entry.id   AF-A0A7C3GLU5-F1
#
_cell.length_a   1.000
_cell.length_b   1.000
_cell.length_c   1.000
_cell.angle_alpha   90.00
_cell.angle_beta   90.00
_cell.angle_gamma   90.00
#
_symmetry.space_group_name_H-M   'P 1'
#
loop_
_entity.id
_entity.type
_entity.pdbx_description
1 polymer ?
#
loop_
_entity_poly.entity_id
_entity_poly.type
_entity_poly.pdbx_seq_one_letter_code
_entity_poly.pdbx_strand_id
1 'polypeptide(L)'
;MDITWYGHACFRLSERGVVIVTDPPAEALGYERPRIRADVVTISHDHPGHNNRVGFRGGPRFFDGPGEYEVKGVFITGIAAY
;
A
#
# COMPACT_ATOMS: atom_id res chain seq x y z
N MET A 1 10.49 -7.61 -10.98
CA MET A 1 9.94 -7.10 -9.72
C MET A 1 10.94 -6.20 -9.02
N ASP A 2 10.52 -4.99 -8.65
CA ASP A 2 11.28 -4.02 -7.87
C ASP A 2 10.60 -3.80 -6.51
N ILE A 3 11.40 -3.78 -5.43
CA ILE A 3 10.92 -3.58 -4.06
C ILE A 3 11.67 -2.39 -3.45
N THR A 4 10.92 -1.43 -2.92
CA THR A 4 11.47 -0.28 -2.19
C THR A 4 10.84 -0.21 -0.81
N TRP A 5 11.66 -0.07 0.23
CA TRP A 5 11.19 0.15 1.59
C TRP A 5 11.12 1.65 1.90
N TYR A 6 9.98 2.11 2.41
CA TYR A 6 9.73 3.51 2.78
C TYR A 6 9.67 3.73 4.30
N GLY A 7 10.06 2.72 5.10
CA GLY A 7 9.99 2.76 6.56
C GLY A 7 8.71 2.14 7.12
N HIS A 8 8.74 1.79 8.41
CA HIS A 8 7.67 1.03 9.07
C HIS A 8 7.34 -0.27 8.29
N ALA A 9 6.06 -0.59 8.14
CA ALA A 9 5.53 -1.65 7.30
C ALA A 9 5.26 -1.21 5.84
N CYS A 10 5.78 -0.04 5.42
CA CYS A 10 5.48 0.54 4.11
C CYS A 10 6.50 0.12 3.05
N PHE A 11 6.06 -0.69 2.10
CA PHE A 11 6.82 -1.11 0.93
C PHE A 11 6.13 -0.63 -0.33
N ARG A 12 6.92 -0.30 -1.35
CA ARG A 12 6.46 -0.15 -2.72
C ARG A 12 6.94 -1.33 -3.52
N LEU A 13 6.00 -2.07 -4.07
CA LEU A 13 6.21 -3.19 -4.96
C LEU A 13 5.85 -2.73 -6.38
N SER A 14 6.76 -2.93 -7.33
CA SER A 14 6.56 -2.49 -8.71
C SER A 14 6.90 -3.62 -9.68
N GLU A 15 5.96 -3.94 -10.54
CA GLU A 15 6.15 -4.95 -11.58
C GLU A 15 5.29 -4.63 -12.80
N ARG A 16 5.87 -4.71 -14.00
CA ARG A 16 5.17 -4.53 -15.29
C ARG A 16 4.28 -3.29 -15.35
N GLY A 17 4.69 -2.21 -14.66
CA GLY A 17 3.96 -0.93 -14.62
C GLY A 17 2.82 -0.84 -13.60
N VAL A 18 2.57 -1.90 -12.81
CA VAL A 18 1.68 -1.91 -11.65
C VAL A 18 2.47 -1.59 -10.39
N VAL A 19 1.95 -0.69 -9.57
CA VAL A 19 2.57 -0.28 -8.30
C VAL A 19 1.62 -0.56 -7.13
N ILE A 20 2.10 -1.34 -6.17
CA ILE A 20 1.41 -1.63 -4.92
C ILE A 20 2.17 -0.94 -3.79
N VAL A 21 1.46 -0.29 -2.88
CA VAL A 21 2.02 0.24 -1.63
C VAL A 21 1.38 -0.47 -0.45
N THR A 22 2.19 -0.92 0.51
CA THR A 22 1.68 -1.54 1.74
C THR A 22 1.68 -0.55 2.89
N ASP A 23 0.76 -0.67 3.83
CA ASP A 23 0.72 -0.05 5.16
C ASP A 23 1.36 1.35 5.25
N PRO A 24 0.85 2.34 4.51
CA PRO A 24 1.39 3.69 4.57
C PRO A 24 1.19 4.30 5.97
N PRO A 25 2.26 4.70 6.69
CA PRO A 25 2.14 5.35 8.00
C PRO A 25 1.50 6.74 7.90
N ALA A 26 1.12 7.38 9.00
CA ALA A 26 0.78 8.81 9.02
C ALA A 26 2.04 9.66 8.77
N GLU A 27 1.89 10.85 8.19
CA GLU A 27 3.02 11.79 8.00
C GLU A 27 3.68 12.19 9.32
N ALA A 28 2.90 12.26 10.40
CA ALA A 28 3.36 12.61 11.74
C ALA A 28 4.42 11.65 12.32
N LEU A 29 4.57 10.44 11.75
CA LEU A 29 5.58 9.47 12.16
C LEU A 29 6.97 9.74 11.58
N GLY A 30 7.13 10.77 10.74
CA GLY A 30 8.44 11.25 10.27
C GLY A 30 9.10 10.42 9.17
N TYR A 31 8.39 9.43 8.61
CA TYR A 31 8.90 8.65 7.47
C TYR A 31 8.82 9.47 6.17
N GLU A 32 9.97 9.60 5.50
CA GLU A 32 10.03 10.21 4.18
C GLU A 32 9.22 9.39 3.18
N ARG A 33 8.17 10.01 2.64
CA ARG A 33 7.44 9.45 1.49
C ARG A 33 7.34 10.48 0.38
N PRO A 34 8.00 10.24 -0.77
CA PRO A 34 7.73 11.04 -1.94
C PRO A 34 6.27 10.85 -2.35
N ARG A 35 5.74 11.74 -3.20
CA ARG A 35 4.41 11.55 -3.80
C ARG A 35 4.43 10.30 -4.69
N ILE A 36 4.02 9.16 -4.14
CA ILE A 36 4.07 7.86 -4.81
C ILE A 36 2.87 7.71 -5.74
N ARG A 37 3.12 7.30 -6.98
CA ARG A 37 2.07 6.72 -7.83
C ARG A 37 1.77 5.33 -7.30
N ALA A 38 0.51 5.03 -7.02
CA ALA A 38 0.06 3.70 -6.63
C ALA A 38 -1.17 3.31 -7.46
N ASP A 39 -1.24 2.04 -7.84
CA ASP A 39 -2.43 1.41 -8.42
C ASP A 39 -3.25 0.71 -7.32
N VAL A 40 -2.56 0.16 -6.31
CA VAL A 40 -3.15 -0.47 -5.13
C VAL A 40 -2.45 -0.01 -3.86
N VAL A 41 -3.21 0.18 -2.78
CA VAL A 41 -2.72 0.36 -1.42
C VAL A 41 -3.35 -0.72 -0.52
N THR A 42 -2.53 -1.51 0.16
CA THR A 42 -3.04 -2.49 1.15
C THR A 42 -2.91 -1.92 2.56
N ILE A 43 -3.94 -2.10 3.38
CA ILE A 43 -3.99 -1.66 4.77
C ILE A 43 -4.20 -2.91 5.64
N SER A 44 -3.21 -3.27 6.45
CA SER A 44 -3.31 -4.44 7.31
C SER A 44 -4.34 -4.30 8.43
N HIS A 45 -4.48 -3.10 9.01
CA HIS A 45 -5.47 -2.76 10.03
C HIS A 45 -5.62 -1.24 10.21
N ASP A 46 -6.69 -0.81 10.86
CA ASP A 46 -6.98 0.61 11.09
C ASP A 46 -6.16 1.19 12.25
N HIS A 47 -4.92 1.56 11.97
CA HIS A 47 -4.02 2.24 12.90
C HIS A 47 -3.22 3.33 12.18
N PRO A 48 -2.89 4.47 12.84
CA PRO A 48 -2.16 5.57 12.19
C PRO A 48 -0.81 5.17 11.59
N GLY A 49 -0.19 4.09 12.07
CA GLY A 49 1.05 3.53 11.49
C GLY A 49 0.87 2.77 10.17
N HIS A 50 -0.38 2.51 9.75
CA HIS A 50 -0.70 1.62 8.63
C HIS A 50 -1.77 2.17 7.68
N ASN A 51 -2.64 3.11 8.12
CA ASN A 51 -3.84 3.52 7.38
C ASN A 51 -3.80 4.96 6.84
N ASN A 52 -2.69 5.43 6.30
CA ASN A 52 -2.67 6.73 5.63
C ASN A 52 -3.19 6.63 4.19
N ARG A 53 -4.34 7.26 3.92
CA ARG A 53 -5.01 7.21 2.60
C ARG A 53 -4.77 8.41 1.70
N VAL A 54 -3.94 9.36 2.13
CA VAL A 54 -3.64 10.58 1.36
C VAL A 54 -2.26 10.53 0.72
N GLY A 55 -2.00 11.45 -0.22
CA GLY A 55 -0.66 11.64 -0.80
C GLY A 55 -0.31 10.75 -2.00
N PHE A 56 -1.24 9.89 -2.46
CA PHE A 56 -1.04 9.05 -3.64
C PHE A 56 -1.44 9.72 -4.94
N ARG A 57 -0.68 9.45 -6.00
CA ARG A 57 -1.06 9.78 -7.39
C ARG A 57 -1.69 8.57 -8.07
N GLY A 58 -2.65 8.82 -8.97
CA GLY A 58 -3.26 7.79 -9.81
C GLY A 58 -4.56 7.18 -9.28
N GLY A 59 -5.01 7.59 -8.08
CA GLY A 59 -6.26 7.11 -7.49
C GLY A 59 -6.23 5.61 -7.20
N PRO A 60 -5.39 5.15 -6.25
CA PRO A 60 -5.25 3.73 -5.98
C PRO A 60 -6.53 3.13 -5.41
N ARG A 61 -6.70 1.83 -5.62
CA ARG A 61 -7.68 1.04 -4.85
C ARG A 61 -7.12 0.72 -3.48
N PHE A 62 -7.94 0.83 -2.45
CA PHE A 62 -7.59 0.47 -1.08
C PHE A 62 -8.16 -0.91 -0.76
N PHE A 63 -7.31 -1.81 -0.26
CA PHE A 63 -7.71 -3.12 0.24
C PHE A 63 -7.37 -3.19 1.73
N ASP A 64 -8.41 -3.21 2.56
CA ASP A 64 -8.37 -3.06 4.01
C ASP A 64 -9.11 -4.18 4.75
N GLY A 65 -9.31 -5.31 4.08
CA GLY A 65 -9.98 -6.48 4.63
C GLY A 65 -9.54 -7.79 3.98
N PRO A 66 -9.97 -8.93 4.54
CA PRO A 66 -9.72 -10.23 3.94
C PRO A 66 -10.49 -10.41 2.63
N GLY A 67 -9.93 -11.22 1.73
CA GLY A 67 -10.55 -11.53 0.45
C GLY A 67 -9.55 -11.77 -0.66
N GLU A 68 -10.06 -12.14 -1.83
CA GLU A 68 -9.27 -12.28 -3.06
C GLU A 68 -9.55 -11.08 -3.96
N TYR A 69 -8.49 -10.43 -4.41
CA TYR A 69 -8.55 -9.25 -5.25
C TYR A 69 -7.67 -9.45 -6.48
N GLU A 70 -8.09 -8.89 -7.61
CA GLU A 70 -7.28 -8.80 -8.82
C GLU A 70 -7.26 -7.36 -9.32
N VAL A 71 -6.05 -6.83 -9.55
CA VAL A 71 -5.87 -5.50 -10.15
C VAL A 71 -4.79 -5.59 -11.22
N LYS A 72 -5.18 -5.31 -12.47
CA LYS A 72 -4.26 -5.26 -13.62
C LYS A 72 -3.42 -6.55 -13.76
N GLY A 73 -4.03 -7.71 -13.53
CA GLY A 73 -3.38 -9.02 -13.60
C GLY A 73 -2.49 -9.37 -12.39
N VAL A 74 -2.52 -8.57 -11.31
CA VAL A 74 -1.89 -8.91 -10.04
C VAL A 74 -2.94 -9.44 -9.08
N PHE A 75 -2.73 -10.68 -8.62
CA PHE A 75 -3.55 -11.33 -7.60
C PHE A 75 -3.07 -10.96 -6.20
N ILE A 76 -4.01 -10.61 -5.32
CA ILE A 76 -3.75 -10.22 -3.94
C ILE A 76 -4.73 -10.98 -3.05
N THR A 77 -4.21 -11.69 -2.04
CA THR A 77 -5.02 -12.40 -1.05
C THR A 77 -4.86 -11.75 0.31
N GLY A 78 -5.91 -11.11 0.79
CA GLY A 78 -6.01 -10.60 2.16
C GLY A 78 -6.43 -11.73 3.10
N ILE A 79 -5.63 -11.97 4.15
CA ILE A 79 -5.92 -12.96 5.19
C ILE A 79 -6.10 -12.22 6.51
N ALA A 80 -7.22 -12.44 7.20
CA ALA A 80 -7.48 -11.83 8.49
C ALA A 80 -6.48 -12.34 9.54
N ALA A 81 -5.77 -11.41 10.19
CA ALA A 81 -4.77 -11.71 11.22
C ALA A 81 -4.79 -10.72 12.39
N TYR A 82 -5.60 -9.67 12.32
CA TYR A 82 -5.81 -8.64 13.35
C TYR A 82 -7.29 -8.21 13.34
#